data_AF-A0A1F3ZUZ3-F1
#
_entry.id   AF-A0A1F3ZUZ3-F1
#
_cell.length_a   1.000
_cell.length_b   1.000
_cell.length_c   1.000
_cell.angle_alpha   90.00
_cell.angle_beta   90.00
_cell.angle_gamma   90.00
#
_symmetry.space_group_name_H-M   'P 1'
#
loop_
_entity.id
_entity.type
_entity.pdbx_description
1 polymer ?
#
loop_
_entity_poly.entity_id
_entity_poly.type
_entity_poly.pdbx_seq_one_letter_code
_entity_poly.pdbx_strand_id
1 'polypeptide(L)'
;MKPRGQRLACAFKTVDGCVGACDAYPGEAPKSIAKVDPVKWDREPQKDVLEAHFTVIGEMGMTGHIIRLNQYQWRALAQTKLQDPFFAAILWGGNPLKVVEDAQLLAKRISP
;
A
#
# COMPACT_ATOMS: atom_id res chain seq x y z
N MET A 1 -6.15 8.80 19.02
CA MET A 1 -6.75 7.94 17.97
C MET A 1 -6.02 6.61 18.00
N LYS A 2 -6.69 5.47 17.86
CA LYS A 2 -6.04 4.15 17.75
C LYS A 2 -6.01 3.70 16.28
N PRO A 3 -5.03 2.92 15.84
CA PRO A 3 -5.07 2.26 14.53
C PRO A 3 -6.31 1.36 14.40
N ARG A 4 -6.81 1.20 13.17
CA ARG A 4 -7.94 0.33 12.80
C ARG A 4 -7.59 -1.15 12.83
N GLY A 5 -6.32 -1.50 12.89
CA GLY A 5 -5.85 -2.89 12.95
C GLY A 5 -4.40 -2.98 13.42
N GLN A 6 -3.92 -4.20 13.59
CA GLN A 6 -2.55 -4.50 14.02
C GLN A 6 -1.55 -4.33 12.87
N ARG A 7 -1.97 -4.68 11.64
CA ARG A 7 -1.16 -4.52 10.43
C ARG A 7 -2.04 -4.38 9.19
N LEU A 8 -1.44 -3.88 8.13
CA LEU A 8 -2.00 -3.87 6.79
C LEU A 8 -1.30 -4.97 6.00
N ALA A 9 -2.06 -5.99 5.60
CA ALA A 9 -1.58 -7.00 4.66
C ALA A 9 -1.61 -6.41 3.24
N CYS A 10 -0.47 -6.48 2.56
CA CYS A 10 -0.29 -6.04 1.19
C CYS A 10 -0.05 -7.27 0.31
N ALA A 11 -0.75 -7.37 -0.80
CA ALA A 11 -0.53 -8.38 -1.82
C ALA A 11 -0.35 -7.72 -3.19
N PHE A 12 0.62 -8.18 -3.95
CA PHE A 12 1.00 -7.64 -5.25
C PHE A 12 0.96 -8.75 -6.29
N LYS A 13 0.55 -8.39 -7.50
CA LYS A 13 0.69 -9.23 -8.68
C LYS A 13 1.37 -8.44 -9.77
N THR A 14 2.39 -9.00 -10.40
CA THR A 14 3.12 -8.36 -11.50
C THR A 14 2.59 -8.77 -12.87
N VAL A 15 2.98 -8.03 -13.92
CA VAL A 15 2.57 -8.30 -15.31
C VAL A 15 3.08 -9.66 -15.81
N ASP A 16 4.25 -10.09 -15.36
CA ASP A 16 4.82 -11.43 -15.61
C ASP A 16 4.28 -12.50 -14.64
N GLY A 17 3.27 -12.18 -13.84
CA GLY A 17 2.53 -13.15 -13.03
C GLY A 17 3.18 -13.57 -11.72
N CYS A 18 4.21 -12.86 -11.26
CA CYS A 18 4.78 -13.06 -9.93
C CYS A 18 3.82 -12.51 -8.86
N VAL A 19 3.82 -13.13 -7.69
CA VAL A 19 2.98 -12.74 -6.56
C VAL A 19 3.86 -12.41 -5.37
N GLY A 20 3.62 -11.25 -4.78
CA GLY A 20 4.37 -10.75 -3.64
C GLY A 20 3.45 -10.40 -2.49
N ALA A 21 3.95 -10.54 -1.26
CA ALA A 21 3.23 -10.06 -0.08
C ALA A 21 4.17 -9.36 0.90
N CYS A 22 3.65 -8.35 1.59
CA CYS A 22 4.31 -7.74 2.74
C CYS A 22 3.28 -7.26 3.77
N ASP A 23 3.79 -6.85 4.92
CA ASP A 23 2.99 -6.27 5.98
C ASP A 23 3.49 -4.86 6.32
N ALA A 24 2.56 -3.92 6.51
CA ALA A 24 2.85 -2.60 7.06
C ALA A 24 2.24 -2.47 8.47
N TYR A 25 3.01 -1.90 9.39
CA TYR A 25 2.66 -1.80 10.81
C TYR A 25 2.49 -0.33 11.21
N PRO A 26 1.38 0.02 11.89
CA PRO A 26 1.16 1.39 12.35
C PRO A 26 2.22 1.78 13.39
N GLY A 27 2.64 3.05 13.38
CA GLY A 27 3.52 3.58 14.41
C GLY A 27 2.79 3.93 15.72
N GLU A 28 3.52 4.43 16.70
CA GLU A 28 2.93 4.91 17.95
C GLU A 28 2.23 6.27 17.76
N ALA A 29 2.82 7.13 16.92
CA ALA A 29 2.25 8.44 16.61
C ALA A 29 1.06 8.31 15.64
N PRO A 30 -0.01 9.12 15.80
CA PRO A 30 -1.12 9.14 14.86
C PRO A 30 -0.67 9.39 13.42
N LYS A 31 -1.28 8.67 12.46
CA LYS A 31 -0.99 8.79 11.02
C LYS A 31 0.45 8.43 10.63
N SER A 32 1.13 7.60 11.41
CA SER A 32 2.49 7.14 11.13
C SER A 32 2.56 5.64 10.84
N ILE A 33 3.62 5.22 10.14
CA ILE A 33 4.01 3.83 9.93
C ILE A 33 5.30 3.59 10.69
N ALA A 34 5.34 2.54 11.52
CA ALA A 34 6.57 2.14 12.20
C ALA A 34 7.50 1.38 11.25
N LYS A 35 6.91 0.49 10.45
CA LYS A 35 7.66 -0.45 9.62
C LYS A 35 6.82 -0.94 8.45
N VAL A 36 7.47 -1.16 7.32
CA VAL A 36 6.96 -1.97 6.21
C VAL A 36 7.94 -3.11 5.99
N ASP A 37 7.47 -4.36 6.03
CA ASP A 37 8.30 -5.51 5.71
C ASP A 37 8.69 -5.50 4.23
N PRO A 38 9.88 -6.02 3.87
CA PRO A 38 10.23 -6.27 2.49
C PRO A 38 9.20 -7.18 1.82
N VAL A 39 8.90 -6.93 0.55
CA VAL A 39 8.01 -7.79 -0.23
C VAL A 39 8.66 -9.15 -0.42
N LYS A 40 8.00 -10.19 0.08
CA LYS A 40 8.35 -11.57 -0.17
C LYS A 40 7.67 -12.01 -1.44
N TRP A 41 8.46 -12.19 -2.49
CA TRP A 41 7.99 -12.68 -3.79
C TRP A 41 8.09 -14.20 -3.86
N ASP A 42 7.15 -14.82 -4.57
CA ASP A 42 7.23 -16.23 -4.94
C ASP A 42 8.41 -16.51 -5.89
N ARG A 43 8.68 -15.56 -6.79
CA ARG A 43 9.83 -15.51 -7.70
C ARG A 43 10.20 -14.06 -8.01
N GLU A 44 11.44 -13.81 -8.40
CA GLU A 44 11.92 -12.45 -8.65
C GLU A 44 11.18 -11.80 -9.85
N PRO A 45 10.47 -10.67 -9.63
CA PRO A 45 9.70 -10.03 -10.70
C PRO A 45 10.61 -9.35 -11.70
N GLN A 46 10.35 -9.58 -12.99
CA GLN A 46 11.05 -8.94 -14.12
C GLN A 46 10.22 -7.81 -14.74
N LYS A 47 8.94 -7.72 -14.39
CA LYS A 47 8.02 -6.68 -14.84
C LYS A 47 7.35 -5.99 -13.66
N ASP A 48 6.79 -4.82 -13.95
CA ASP A 48 6.11 -4.01 -12.95
C ASP A 48 4.90 -4.72 -12.31
N VAL A 49 4.55 -4.23 -11.13
CA VAL A 49 3.29 -4.55 -10.46
C VAL A 49 2.10 -4.14 -11.33
N LEU A 50 1.24 -5.11 -11.64
CA LEU A 50 -0.01 -4.95 -12.37
C LEU A 50 -1.14 -4.50 -11.45
N GLU A 51 -1.19 -5.05 -10.24
CA GLU A 51 -2.17 -4.68 -9.23
C GLU A 51 -1.66 -4.91 -7.81
N ALA A 52 -2.19 -4.13 -6.88
CA ALA A 52 -1.92 -4.23 -5.46
C ALA A 52 -3.24 -4.28 -4.67
N HIS A 53 -3.30 -5.14 -3.67
CA HIS A 53 -4.45 -5.34 -2.79
C HIS A 53 -4.03 -5.12 -1.35
N PHE A 54 -4.86 -4.42 -0.59
CA PHE A 54 -4.56 -4.02 0.79
C PHE A 54 -5.72 -4.39 1.70
N THR A 55 -5.43 -5.08 2.80
CA THR A 55 -6.45 -5.52 3.76
C THR A 55 -5.99 -5.29 5.18
N VAL A 56 -6.84 -4.66 5.99
CA VAL A 56 -6.55 -4.46 7.41
C VAL A 56 -6.72 -5.79 8.14
N ILE A 57 -5.72 -6.14 8.95
CA ILE A 57 -5.74 -7.27 9.85
C ILE A 57 -5.92 -6.73 11.26
N GLY A 58 -7.08 -6.98 11.86
CA GLY A 58 -7.39 -6.68 13.24
C GLY A 58 -7.06 -7.84 14.18
N GLU A 59 -7.39 -7.68 15.46
CA GLU A 59 -7.16 -8.71 16.49
C GLU A 59 -7.87 -10.05 16.18
N MET A 60 -9.07 -9.99 15.60
CA MET A 60 -9.85 -11.16 15.23
C MET A 60 -9.63 -11.62 13.77
N GLY A 61 -8.60 -11.09 13.09
CA GLY A 61 -8.26 -11.46 11.71
C GLY A 61 -8.62 -10.39 10.66
N MET A 62 -8.85 -10.83 9.43
CA MET A 62 -9.14 -9.94 8.29
C MET A 62 -10.45 -9.18 8.48
N THR A 63 -10.44 -7.87 8.27
CA THR A 63 -11.63 -7.03 8.47
C THR A 63 -12.56 -6.96 7.25
N GLY A 64 -12.31 -7.74 6.19
CA GLY A 64 -13.10 -7.75 4.95
C GLY A 64 -12.99 -6.51 4.06
N HIS A 65 -12.32 -5.46 4.52
CA HIS A 65 -12.06 -4.25 3.75
C HIS A 65 -10.84 -4.45 2.84
N ILE A 66 -11.09 -4.52 1.54
CA ILE A 66 -10.04 -4.63 0.51
C ILE A 66 -9.97 -3.33 -0.29
N ILE A 67 -8.81 -2.70 -0.29
CA ILE A 67 -8.49 -1.61 -1.22
C ILE A 67 -7.64 -2.20 -2.33
N ARG A 68 -8.04 -1.97 -3.59
CA ARG A 68 -7.31 -2.42 -4.77
C ARG A 68 -6.80 -1.22 -5.56
N LEU A 69 -5.53 -1.26 -5.92
CA LEU A 69 -4.90 -0.31 -6.84
C LEU A 69 -4.49 -1.02 -8.12
N ASN A 70 -4.73 -0.38 -9.25
CA ASN A 70 -4.19 -0.82 -10.53
C ASN A 70 -2.72 -0.40 -10.70
N GLN A 71 -2.09 -0.86 -11.78
CA GLN A 71 -0.70 -0.57 -12.12
C GLN A 71 -0.36 0.92 -12.06
N TYR A 72 -1.20 1.78 -12.65
CA TYR A 72 -0.94 3.21 -12.73
C TYR A 72 -0.99 3.89 -11.36
N GLN A 73 -1.97 3.52 -10.53
CA GLN A 73 -2.11 4.05 -9.17
C GLN A 73 -0.94 3.63 -8.28
N TRP A 74 -0.58 2.35 -8.31
CA TRP A 74 0.55 1.84 -7.54
C TRP A 74 1.87 2.45 -8.00
N ARG A 75 2.11 2.54 -9.32
CA ARG A 75 3.30 3.18 -9.88
C ARG A 75 3.41 4.63 -9.43
N ALA A 76 2.31 5.39 -9.45
CA ALA A 76 2.31 6.78 -8.98
C ALA A 76 2.73 6.89 -7.51
N LEU A 77 2.20 6.03 -6.63
CA LEU A 77 2.60 5.99 -5.21
C LEU A 77 4.08 5.66 -5.03
N ALA A 78 4.60 4.67 -5.76
CA ALA A 78 6.00 4.27 -5.69
C ALA A 78 6.95 5.38 -6.20
N GLN A 79 6.62 6.01 -7.33
CA GLN A 79 7.41 7.09 -7.92
C GLN A 79 7.46 8.34 -7.02
N THR A 80 6.35 8.66 -6.37
CA THR A 80 6.23 9.85 -5.50
C THR A 80 6.59 9.57 -4.04
N LYS A 81 6.96 8.33 -3.71
CA LYS A 81 7.28 7.87 -2.34
C LYS A 81 6.14 8.13 -1.35
N LEU A 82 4.88 8.05 -1.80
CA LEU A 82 3.68 8.25 -0.98
C LEU A 82 3.07 6.94 -0.45
N GLN A 83 3.82 5.83 -0.50
CA GLN A 83 3.39 4.52 0.01
C GLN A 83 3.09 4.55 1.52
N ASP A 84 3.99 5.11 2.33
CA ASP A 84 3.79 5.20 3.79
C ASP A 84 2.59 6.08 4.16
N PRO A 85 2.41 7.30 3.60
CA PRO A 85 1.18 8.08 3.77
C PRO A 85 -0.08 7.33 3.36
N PHE A 86 -0.01 6.53 2.29
CA PHE A 86 -1.13 5.71 1.84
C PHE A 86 -1.46 4.60 2.86
N PHE A 87 -0.47 3.85 3.33
CA PHE A 87 -0.66 2.82 4.36
C PHE A 87 -1.19 3.43 5.66
N ALA A 88 -0.65 4.59 6.06
CA ALA A 88 -1.09 5.32 7.24
C ALA A 88 -2.54 5.77 7.09
N ALA A 89 -2.95 6.27 5.92
CA ALA A 89 -4.34 6.66 5.67
C ALA A 89 -5.30 5.46 5.84
N ILE A 90 -4.91 4.25 5.46
CA ILE A 90 -5.72 3.05 5.67
C ILE A 90 -5.78 2.70 7.16
N LEU A 91 -4.61 2.53 7.80
CA LEU A 91 -4.50 2.05 9.18
C LEU A 91 -5.04 3.05 10.21
N TRP A 92 -4.97 4.35 9.95
CA TRP A 92 -5.43 5.40 10.86
C TRP A 92 -6.77 6.00 10.46
N GLY A 93 -7.45 5.41 9.47
CA GLY A 93 -8.79 5.82 9.08
C GLY A 93 -8.89 7.19 8.41
N GLY A 94 -7.84 7.60 7.70
CA GLY A 94 -7.87 8.72 6.77
C GLY A 94 -8.51 8.36 5.42
N ASN A 95 -8.18 9.14 4.40
CA ASN A 95 -8.66 8.94 3.02
C ASN A 95 -7.52 8.45 2.12
N PRO A 96 -7.35 7.13 1.91
CA PRO A 96 -6.29 6.59 1.08
C PRO A 96 -6.44 6.95 -0.40
N LEU A 97 -7.66 7.16 -0.91
CA LEU A 97 -7.89 7.54 -2.30
C LEU A 97 -7.38 8.94 -2.60
N LYS A 98 -7.52 9.87 -1.65
CA LYS A 98 -6.93 11.21 -1.78
C LYS A 98 -5.40 11.15 -1.92
N VAL A 99 -4.73 10.26 -1.17
CA VAL A 99 -3.27 10.07 -1.30
C VAL A 99 -2.91 9.53 -2.69
N VAL A 100 -3.72 8.64 -3.26
CA VAL A 100 -3.55 8.14 -4.63
C VAL A 100 -3.73 9.26 -5.65
N GLU A 101 -4.75 10.10 -5.51
CA GLU A 101 -4.97 11.26 -6.37
C GLU A 101 -3.79 12.24 -6.33
N ASP A 102 -3.33 12.59 -5.12
CA ASP A 102 -2.16 13.46 -4.92
C ASP A 102 -0.91 12.86 -5.58
N ALA A 103 -0.69 11.54 -5.43
CA ALA A 103 0.41 10.83 -6.08
C ALA A 103 0.31 10.88 -7.61
N GLN A 104 -0.88 10.71 -8.19
CA GLN A 104 -1.07 10.79 -9.63
C GLN A 104 -0.83 12.20 -10.17
N LEU A 105 -1.25 13.24 -9.43
CA LEU A 105 -0.99 14.63 -9.81
C LEU A 105 0.51 14.97 -9.75
N LEU A 106 1.21 14.49 -8.72
CA LEU A 106 2.65 14.68 -8.57
C LEU A 106 3.44 13.90 -9.61
N ALA A 107 3.08 12.65 -9.91
CA ALA A 107 3.76 11.82 -10.91
C ALA A 107 3.72 12.44 -12.32
N LYS A 108 2.61 13.13 -12.67
CA LYS A 108 2.50 13.90 -13.92
C LYS A 108 3.46 15.10 -14.00
N ARG A 109 3.89 15.64 -12.86
CA ARG A 109 4.85 16.75 -12.82
C ARG A 109 6.31 16.28 -12.84
N ILE A 110 6.55 15.03 -12.44
CA ILE A 110 7.87 14.40 -12.40
C ILE A 110 8.21 13.77 -13.75
N SER A 111 7.20 13.28 -14.47
CA SER A 111 7.37 12.75 -15.83
C SER A 111 7.46 13.94 -16.81
N PRO A 112 8.61 14.17 -17.48
CA PRO A 112 8.74 15.22 -18.50
C PRO A 112 7.87 14.95 -19.73
#